data_AF-A0A969UFY4-F1
#
_entry.id   AF-A0A969UFY4-F1
#
_cell.length_a   1.000
_cell.length_b   1.000
_cell.length_c   1.000
_cell.angle_alpha   90.00
_cell.angle_beta   90.00
_cell.angle_gamma   90.00
#
_symmetry.space_group_name_H-M   'P 1'
#
loop_
_entity.id
_entity.type
_entity.pdbx_description
1 polymer ?
#
loop_
_entity_poly.entity_id
_entity_poly.type
_entity_poly.pdbx_seq_one_letter_code
_entity_poly.pdbx_strand_id
1 'polypeptide(L)'
;MLEFKGNRAWATKEISESGAKGSWTQRVTEVTDEPRYEGYGKWIHHHGSSEWTSSLSNRPLPRREYTKRSDYDLLYVINRHTVTPNGWYHEQDNTKWIKRDGKDQPLCREIGFNEYTRIKDGDFAKANAYWEKTHVFWKQVRQVWDSSLADHSEIRLQDKVNGESFDETIGKLTKSASKGETLTNEKIQAALSPFLVTTPKPR
;
A
#
# COMPACT_ATOMS: atom_id res chain seq x y z
N MET A 1 -11.85 -6.03 -0.77
CA MET A 1 -10.42 -5.69 -0.56
C MET A 1 -9.80 -5.29 -1.87
N LEU A 2 -8.60 -4.71 -1.84
CA LEU A 2 -7.82 -4.37 -3.01
C LEU A 2 -6.72 -5.40 -3.30
N GLU A 3 -6.75 -6.04 -4.47
CA GLU A 3 -5.74 -7.01 -4.88
C GLU A 3 -4.76 -6.37 -5.87
N PHE A 4 -3.47 -6.42 -5.56
CA PHE A 4 -2.42 -6.01 -6.51
C PHE A 4 -2.33 -7.01 -7.68
N LYS A 5 -2.31 -6.50 -8.91
CA LYS A 5 -2.31 -7.31 -10.14
C LYS A 5 -0.97 -7.35 -10.88
N GLY A 6 0.05 -6.67 -10.36
CA GLY A 6 1.29 -6.40 -11.09
C GLY A 6 1.22 -5.05 -11.82
N ASN A 7 2.36 -4.56 -12.30
CA ASN A 7 2.46 -3.36 -13.13
C ASN A 7 1.66 -2.15 -12.62
N ARG A 8 1.79 -1.85 -11.32
CA ARG A 8 1.10 -0.74 -10.64
C ARG A 8 -0.41 -0.74 -10.89
N ALA A 9 -1.02 -1.93 -10.93
CA ALA A 9 -2.46 -2.10 -11.08
C ALA A 9 -3.05 -2.81 -9.86
N TRP A 10 -4.25 -2.38 -9.49
CA TRP A 10 -5.03 -2.93 -8.40
C TRP A 10 -6.47 -3.14 -8.84
N ALA A 11 -7.05 -4.26 -8.44
CA ALA A 11 -8.44 -4.57 -8.70
C ALA A 11 -9.20 -4.80 -7.39
N THR A 12 -10.47 -4.40 -7.36
CA THR A 12 -11.36 -4.74 -6.25
C THR A 12 -11.64 -6.24 -6.29
N LYS A 13 -11.43 -6.89 -5.15
CA LYS A 13 -11.76 -8.29 -4.92
C LYS A 13 -12.81 -8.38 -3.83
N GLU A 14 -13.95 -8.96 -4.16
CA GLU A 14 -15.00 -9.25 -3.20
C GLU A 14 -14.56 -10.36 -2.24
N ILE A 15 -14.92 -10.18 -0.98
CA ILE A 15 -14.78 -11.20 0.06
C ILE A 15 -16.21 -11.54 0.48
N SER A 16 -16.56 -12.82 0.49
CA SER A 16 -17.88 -13.24 0.95
C SER A 16 -18.12 -12.77 2.39
N GLU A 17 -19.37 -12.52 2.77
CA GLU A 17 -19.71 -12.16 4.16
C GLU A 17 -19.19 -13.17 5.17
N SER A 18 -19.27 -14.46 4.82
CA SER A 18 -18.73 -15.57 5.63
C SER A 18 -17.21 -15.51 5.78
N GLY A 19 -16.49 -15.09 4.74
CA GLY A 19 -15.04 -14.90 4.77
C GLY A 19 -14.62 -13.65 5.54
N ALA A 20 -15.43 -12.59 5.47
CA ALA A 20 -15.19 -11.32 6.16
C ALA A 20 -15.43 -11.42 7.67
N LYS A 21 -16.39 -12.24 8.11
CA LYS A 21 -16.75 -12.40 9.53
C LYS A 21 -15.54 -12.87 10.37
N GLY A 22 -15.20 -12.08 11.39
CA GLY A 22 -14.06 -12.38 12.28
C GLY A 22 -12.70 -12.28 11.58
N SER A 23 -12.61 -11.48 10.52
CA SER A 23 -11.37 -11.16 9.82
C SER A 23 -11.08 -9.66 9.89
N TRP A 24 -9.80 -9.30 9.71
CA TRP A 24 -9.31 -7.94 9.70
C TRP A 24 -8.42 -7.76 8.48
N THR A 25 -8.41 -6.55 7.92
CA THR A 25 -7.54 -6.20 6.80
C THR A 25 -6.29 -5.46 7.26
N GLN A 26 -5.22 -5.66 6.50
CA GLN A 26 -4.02 -4.82 6.51
C GLN A 26 -3.96 -4.12 5.16
N ARG A 27 -4.32 -2.83 5.11
CA ARG A 27 -4.10 -1.98 3.93
C ARG A 27 -2.78 -1.23 4.11
N VAL A 28 -1.90 -1.34 3.12
CA VAL A 28 -0.61 -0.64 3.10
C VAL A 28 -0.57 0.26 1.88
N THR A 29 -0.11 1.49 2.09
CA THR A 29 0.08 2.50 1.07
C THR A 29 1.56 2.73 0.79
N GLU A 30 1.85 3.38 -0.32
CA GLU A 30 3.17 3.93 -0.62
C GLU A 30 3.36 5.29 0.07
N VAL A 31 4.54 5.89 -0.10
CA VAL A 31 4.89 7.19 0.51
C VAL A 31 4.07 8.36 -0.03
N THR A 32 3.35 8.17 -1.14
CA THR A 32 2.45 9.16 -1.75
C THR A 32 0.97 8.80 -1.55
N ASP A 33 0.68 7.96 -0.54
CA ASP A 33 -0.64 7.50 -0.11
C ASP A 33 -1.43 6.68 -1.16
N GLU A 34 -0.87 6.40 -2.34
CA GLU A 34 -1.44 5.43 -3.25
C GLU A 34 -1.43 4.02 -2.65
N PRO A 35 -2.37 3.15 -3.03
CA PRO A 35 -2.38 1.78 -2.52
C PRO A 35 -1.10 1.04 -2.91
N ARG A 36 -0.54 0.27 -1.97
CA ARG A 36 0.58 -0.63 -2.23
C ARG A 36 0.07 -2.07 -2.33
N TYR A 37 -0.57 -2.55 -1.28
CA TYR A 37 -1.25 -3.83 -1.24
C TYR A 37 -2.26 -3.87 -0.09
N GLU A 38 -3.18 -4.84 -0.16
CA GLU A 38 -4.06 -5.17 0.96
C GLU A 38 -4.04 -6.69 1.20
N GLY A 39 -4.01 -7.07 2.47
CA GLY A 39 -4.23 -8.44 2.92
C GLY A 39 -5.43 -8.50 3.85
N TYR A 40 -6.11 -9.65 3.94
CA TYR A 40 -7.11 -9.91 4.99
C TYR A 40 -6.72 -11.18 5.73
N GLY A 41 -7.05 -11.28 7.00
CA GLY A 41 -6.56 -12.34 7.86
C GLY A 41 -7.34 -12.44 9.15
N LYS A 42 -6.97 -13.39 10.00
CA LYS A 42 -7.66 -13.65 11.28
C LYS A 42 -6.69 -13.52 12.43
N TRP A 43 -7.20 -13.00 13.55
CA TRP A 43 -6.50 -13.08 14.83
C TRP A 43 -6.71 -14.44 15.47
N ILE A 44 -5.64 -14.98 16.03
CA ILE A 44 -5.63 -16.11 16.95
C ILE A 44 -5.01 -15.60 18.24
N HIS A 45 -5.69 -15.81 19.36
CA HIS A 45 -5.25 -15.35 20.67
C HIS A 45 -4.77 -16.56 21.48
N HIS A 46 -3.52 -16.49 21.95
CA HIS A 46 -2.89 -17.49 22.81
C HIS A 46 -2.57 -16.87 24.18
N HIS A 47 -2.13 -17.69 25.14
CA HIS A 47 -1.82 -17.26 26.52
C HIS A 47 -0.68 -16.22 26.57
N GLY A 48 -1.02 -14.94 26.36
CA GLY A 48 -0.09 -13.81 26.42
C GLY A 48 0.38 -13.25 25.07
N SER A 49 -0.11 -13.77 23.95
CA SER A 49 0.18 -13.24 22.61
C SER A 49 -1.06 -13.25 21.71
N SER A 50 -1.07 -12.34 20.74
CA SER A 50 -2.12 -12.29 19.71
C SER A 50 -1.45 -12.27 18.35
N GLU A 51 -1.86 -13.18 17.48
CA GLU A 51 -1.26 -13.36 16.16
C GLU A 51 -2.30 -13.13 15.08
N TRP A 52 -2.05 -12.19 14.17
CA TRP A 52 -2.82 -12.05 12.94
C TRP A 52 -2.08 -12.69 11.79
N THR A 53 -2.68 -13.65 11.11
CA THR A 53 -2.11 -14.23 9.88
C THR A 53 -2.99 -13.88 8.68
N SER A 54 -2.38 -13.29 7.65
CA SER A 54 -3.06 -12.96 6.40
C SER A 54 -3.32 -14.19 5.54
N SER A 55 -4.35 -14.13 4.70
CA SER A 55 -4.44 -14.97 3.51
C SER A 55 -3.26 -14.68 2.58
N LEU A 56 -3.04 -15.58 1.61
CA LEU A 56 -2.12 -15.31 0.51
C LEU A 56 -2.57 -14.04 -0.23
N SER A 57 -1.63 -13.14 -0.49
CA SER A 57 -1.87 -11.85 -1.15
C SER A 57 -0.74 -11.51 -2.13
N ASN A 58 -1.06 -10.72 -3.15
CA ASN A 58 -0.06 -10.22 -4.09
C ASN A 58 0.53 -8.91 -3.58
N ARG A 59 1.83 -8.70 -3.81
CA ARG A 59 2.51 -7.46 -3.47
C ARG A 59 3.44 -6.97 -4.59
N PRO A 60 3.62 -5.64 -4.72
CA PRO A 60 4.65 -5.08 -5.57
C PRO A 60 6.05 -5.38 -5.03
N LEU A 61 7.03 -5.28 -5.93
CA LEU A 61 8.44 -5.40 -5.58
C LEU A 61 8.84 -4.34 -4.53
N PRO A 62 9.72 -4.68 -3.58
CA PRO A 62 10.40 -3.69 -2.76
C PRO A 62 11.11 -2.66 -3.65
N ARG A 63 11.10 -1.37 -3.26
CA ARG A 63 11.64 -0.27 -4.09
C ARG A 63 13.07 -0.53 -4.61
N ARG A 64 13.94 -1.13 -3.78
CA ARG A 64 15.33 -1.47 -4.13
C ARG A 64 15.41 -2.37 -5.36
N GLU A 65 14.44 -3.26 -5.53
CA GLU A 65 14.48 -4.34 -6.51
C GLU A 65 14.35 -3.81 -7.94
N TYR A 66 13.57 -2.73 -8.16
CA TYR A 66 13.41 -2.10 -9.48
C TYR A 66 14.72 -1.65 -10.14
N THR A 67 15.80 -1.45 -9.37
CA THR A 67 17.12 -1.06 -9.90
C THR A 67 18.16 -2.17 -9.84
N LYS A 68 17.82 -3.30 -9.21
CA LYS A 68 18.77 -4.39 -8.93
C LYS A 68 18.39 -5.69 -9.61
N ARG A 69 17.11 -5.88 -9.89
CA ARG A 69 16.56 -7.15 -10.38
C ARG A 69 15.47 -6.88 -11.42
N SER A 70 15.39 -7.79 -12.37
CA SER A 70 14.41 -7.78 -13.46
C SER A 70 13.91 -9.20 -13.76
N ASP A 71 14.14 -10.14 -12.83
CA ASP A 71 13.94 -11.58 -12.98
C ASP A 71 12.65 -12.10 -12.34
N TYR A 72 11.81 -11.22 -11.76
CA TYR A 72 10.46 -11.55 -11.27
C TYR A 72 9.54 -10.31 -11.30
N ASP A 73 8.23 -10.55 -11.19
CA ASP A 73 7.20 -9.58 -11.54
C ASP A 73 6.34 -9.14 -10.34
N LEU A 74 6.15 -10.04 -9.36
CA LEU A 74 5.43 -9.77 -8.12
C LEU A 74 5.82 -10.74 -7.00
N LEU A 75 5.29 -10.48 -5.81
CA LEU A 75 5.42 -11.35 -4.65
C LEU A 75 4.06 -11.96 -4.29
N TYR A 76 4.04 -13.26 -3.99
CA TYR A 76 2.96 -13.88 -3.22
C TYR A 76 3.37 -13.95 -1.74
N VAL A 77 2.57 -13.37 -0.85
CA VAL A 77 2.96 -13.13 0.54
C VAL A 77 1.89 -13.54 1.53
N ILE A 78 2.31 -14.22 2.58
CA ILE A 78 1.58 -14.37 3.84
C ILE A 78 2.29 -13.51 4.87
N ASN A 79 1.53 -12.67 5.59
CA ASN A 79 2.02 -11.84 6.67
C ASN A 79 1.52 -12.38 7.99
N ARG A 80 2.38 -12.36 8.99
CA ARG A 80 2.00 -12.66 10.36
C ARG A 80 2.45 -11.54 11.28
N HIS A 81 1.50 -10.94 12.00
CA HIS A 81 1.77 -9.94 13.02
C HIS A 81 1.52 -10.55 14.38
N THR A 82 2.57 -10.65 15.20
CA THR A 82 2.48 -11.21 16.55
C THR A 82 2.71 -10.10 17.57
N VAL A 83 1.66 -9.74 18.30
CA VAL A 83 1.71 -8.74 19.37
C VAL A 83 2.20 -9.43 20.65
N THR A 84 3.19 -8.81 21.29
CA THR A 84 3.83 -9.27 22.54
C THR A 84 3.87 -8.12 23.56
N PRO A 85 4.18 -8.40 24.85
CA PRO A 85 4.32 -7.34 25.85
C PRO A 85 5.37 -6.27 25.53
N ASN A 86 6.37 -6.61 24.70
CA ASN A 86 7.50 -5.73 24.38
C ASN A 86 7.37 -5.00 23.03
N GLY A 87 6.32 -5.29 22.25
CA GLY A 87 6.14 -4.73 20.92
C GLY A 87 5.37 -5.67 19.99
N TRP A 88 5.75 -5.72 18.71
CA TRP A 88 5.23 -6.73 17.79
C TRP A 88 6.28 -7.21 16.80
N TYR A 89 6.10 -8.44 16.33
CA TYR A 89 6.89 -9.04 15.26
C TYR A 89 6.06 -9.08 13.98
N HIS A 90 6.73 -8.89 12.84
CA HIS A 90 6.14 -9.04 11.52
C HIS A 90 6.95 -10.05 10.71
N GLU A 91 6.39 -11.24 10.54
CA GLU A 91 6.92 -12.30 9.71
C GLU A 91 6.28 -12.27 8.33
N GLN A 92 7.09 -12.56 7.32
CA GLN A 92 6.69 -12.47 5.92
C GLN A 92 7.17 -13.70 5.16
N ASP A 93 6.24 -14.58 4.78
CA ASP A 93 6.56 -15.69 3.90
C ASP A 93 6.36 -15.26 2.44
N ASN A 94 7.45 -14.87 1.80
CA ASN A 94 7.47 -14.26 0.48
C ASN A 94 7.87 -15.28 -0.60
N THR A 95 7.09 -15.40 -1.68
CA THR A 95 7.52 -16.08 -2.91
C THR A 95 7.70 -15.03 -4.01
N LYS A 96 8.94 -14.87 -4.51
CA LYS A 96 9.20 -14.12 -5.74
C LYS A 96 8.65 -14.91 -6.91
N TRP A 97 7.89 -14.26 -7.77
CA TRP A 97 7.11 -14.95 -8.79
C TRP A 97 7.27 -14.34 -10.18
N ILE A 98 7.44 -15.21 -11.17
CA ILE A 98 7.55 -14.82 -12.59
C ILE A 98 6.16 -14.97 -13.21
N LYS A 99 5.61 -13.86 -13.71
CA LYS A 99 4.30 -13.78 -14.35
C LYS A 99 4.36 -12.94 -15.64
N ARG A 100 5.01 -13.47 -16.66
CA ARG A 100 5.21 -12.85 -17.98
C ARG A 100 5.57 -13.90 -19.02
N ASP A 101 5.40 -13.56 -20.30
CA ASP A 101 5.86 -14.39 -21.43
C ASP A 101 5.38 -15.86 -21.36
N GLY A 102 4.14 -16.06 -20.93
CA GLY A 102 3.53 -17.39 -20.75
C GLY A 102 4.05 -18.18 -19.53
N LYS A 103 4.96 -17.60 -18.72
CA LYS A 103 5.42 -18.18 -17.46
C LYS A 103 4.55 -17.72 -16.31
N ASP A 104 4.20 -18.66 -15.44
CA ASP A 104 3.49 -18.44 -14.17
C ASP A 104 4.08 -19.40 -13.14
N GLN A 105 5.23 -19.06 -12.56
CA GLN A 105 6.01 -19.98 -11.72
C GLN A 105 6.82 -19.27 -10.62
N PRO A 106 7.15 -19.96 -9.51
CA PRO A 106 7.98 -19.38 -8.46
C PRO A 106 9.43 -19.24 -8.92
N LEU A 107 10.09 -18.17 -8.49
CA LEU A 107 11.54 -17.98 -8.65
C LEU A 107 12.28 -18.40 -7.38
N CYS A 108 11.86 -17.90 -6.21
CA CYS A 108 12.45 -18.28 -4.93
C CYS A 108 11.50 -17.98 -3.76
N ARG A 109 11.74 -18.64 -2.63
CA ARG A 109 11.11 -18.33 -1.34
C ARG A 109 12.07 -17.49 -0.49
N GLU A 110 11.53 -16.56 0.26
CA GLU A 110 12.23 -15.70 1.21
C GLU A 110 11.38 -15.57 2.47
N ILE A 111 12.01 -15.61 3.64
CA ILE A 111 11.36 -15.33 4.91
C ILE A 111 11.90 -13.99 5.40
N GLY A 112 11.01 -13.02 5.58
CA GLY A 112 11.32 -11.73 6.19
C GLY A 112 10.89 -11.71 7.64
N PHE A 113 11.69 -11.07 8.49
CA PHE A 113 11.38 -10.88 9.91
C PHE A 113 11.70 -9.43 10.28
N ASN A 114 10.70 -8.72 10.79
CA ASN A 114 10.87 -7.38 11.35
C ASN A 114 10.42 -7.37 12.81
N GLU A 115 11.19 -6.69 13.66
CA GLU A 115 10.84 -6.43 15.04
C GLU A 115 10.50 -4.95 15.21
N TYR A 116 9.42 -4.68 15.94
CA TYR A 116 8.98 -3.34 16.28
C TYR A 116 8.89 -3.22 17.78
N THR A 117 9.79 -2.42 18.34
CA THR A 117 9.81 -2.11 19.77
C THR A 117 9.50 -0.64 19.98
N ARG A 118 8.83 -0.34 21.11
CA ARG A 118 8.52 1.04 21.46
C ARG A 118 9.79 1.74 21.96
N ILE A 119 10.18 2.82 21.28
CA ILE A 119 11.21 3.74 21.78
C ILE A 119 10.57 4.78 22.73
N LYS A 120 11.29 5.17 23.78
CA LYS A 120 10.82 6.18 24.76
C LYS A 120 11.36 7.58 24.44
N ASP A 121 12.61 7.69 24.02
CA ASP A 121 13.35 8.96 23.94
C ASP A 121 13.70 9.36 22.50
N GLY A 122 12.72 9.31 21.59
CA GLY A 122 12.90 9.75 20.21
C GLY A 122 12.64 11.26 20.03
N ASP A 123 13.54 11.97 19.32
CA ASP A 123 13.25 13.32 18.85
C ASP A 123 12.37 13.28 17.59
N PHE A 124 11.09 13.58 17.76
CA PHE A 124 10.09 13.63 16.70
C PHE A 124 9.79 15.06 16.21
N ALA A 125 10.55 16.08 16.64
CA ALA A 125 10.24 17.47 16.35
C ALA A 125 10.15 17.76 14.84
N LYS A 126 11.04 17.19 14.03
CA LYS A 126 11.01 17.34 12.56
C LYS A 126 9.77 16.68 11.94
N ALA A 127 9.39 15.50 12.41
CA ALA A 127 8.22 14.78 11.92
C ALA A 127 6.93 15.54 12.28
N ASN A 128 6.83 16.00 13.52
CA ASN A 128 5.70 16.81 13.99
C ASN A 128 5.59 18.12 13.20
N ALA A 129 6.70 18.85 13.03
CA ALA A 129 6.70 20.10 12.26
C ALA A 129 6.32 19.89 10.78
N TYR A 130 6.67 18.74 10.19
CA TYR A 130 6.22 18.37 8.85
C TYR A 130 4.72 18.04 8.83
N TRP A 131 4.25 17.24 9.80
CA TRP A 131 2.86 16.82 9.90
C TRP A 131 1.92 18.01 10.12
N GLU A 132 2.25 18.92 11.03
CA GLU A 132 1.48 20.16 11.26
C GLU A 132 1.25 20.95 9.98
N LYS A 133 2.24 20.98 9.08
CA LYS A 133 2.17 21.71 7.82
C LYS A 133 1.46 20.96 6.68
N THR A 134 1.31 19.63 6.78
CA THR A 134 0.91 18.80 5.62
C THR A 134 -0.26 17.86 5.88
N HIS A 135 -0.70 17.68 7.13
CA HIS A 135 -1.75 16.71 7.48
C HIS A 135 -3.08 16.96 6.76
N VAL A 136 -3.45 18.23 6.55
CA VAL A 136 -4.66 18.60 5.78
C VAL A 136 -4.52 18.13 4.33
N PHE A 137 -3.37 18.40 3.69
CA PHE A 137 -3.10 17.94 2.33
C PHE A 137 -3.16 16.42 2.22
N TRP A 138 -2.49 15.68 3.11
CA TRP A 138 -2.51 14.22 3.09
C TRP A 138 -3.90 13.64 3.35
N LYS A 139 -4.73 14.29 4.17
CA LYS A 139 -6.15 13.93 4.32
C LYS A 139 -6.90 14.06 2.99
N GLN A 140 -6.67 15.13 2.24
CA GLN A 140 -7.29 15.33 0.92
C GLN A 140 -6.81 14.29 -0.09
N VAL A 141 -5.51 13.97 -0.12
CA VAL A 141 -4.95 12.91 -0.98
C VAL A 141 -5.61 11.55 -0.71
N ARG A 142 -5.79 11.18 0.57
CA ARG A 142 -6.50 9.94 0.93
C ARG A 142 -7.95 9.95 0.46
N GLN A 143 -8.65 11.07 0.57
CA GLN A 143 -10.02 11.19 0.08
C GLN A 143 -10.11 11.00 -1.43
N VAL A 144 -9.19 11.59 -2.20
CA VAL A 144 -9.08 11.37 -3.66
C VAL A 144 -8.87 9.89 -3.99
N TRP A 145 -8.00 9.21 -3.26
CA TRP A 145 -7.78 7.77 -3.44
C TRP A 145 -8.99 6.94 -3.06
N ASP A 146 -9.64 7.23 -1.94
CA ASP A 146 -10.81 6.49 -1.48
C ASP A 146 -11.99 6.65 -2.45
N SER A 147 -12.25 7.87 -2.97
CA SER A 147 -13.22 8.10 -4.03
C SER A 147 -12.87 7.32 -5.31
N SER A 148 -11.62 7.40 -5.75
CA SER A 148 -11.17 6.68 -6.96
C SER A 148 -11.38 5.17 -6.82
N LEU A 149 -11.05 4.57 -5.67
CA LEU A 149 -11.22 3.13 -5.41
C LEU A 149 -12.69 2.72 -5.18
N ALA A 150 -13.53 3.64 -4.70
CA ALA A 150 -14.96 3.40 -4.55
C ALA A 150 -15.65 3.28 -5.92
N ASP A 151 -15.25 4.10 -6.89
CA ASP A 151 -15.95 4.22 -8.19
C ASP A 151 -15.45 3.21 -9.24
N HIS A 152 -14.27 2.62 -9.05
CA HIS A 152 -13.60 1.81 -10.07
C HIS A 152 -13.33 0.37 -9.62
N SER A 153 -13.53 -0.58 -10.53
CA SER A 153 -13.25 -2.00 -10.33
C SER A 153 -11.76 -2.31 -10.49
N GLU A 154 -11.06 -1.57 -11.36
CA GLU A 154 -9.60 -1.63 -11.53
C GLU A 154 -9.03 -0.20 -11.66
N ILE A 155 -7.86 0.02 -11.06
CA ILE A 155 -7.05 1.22 -11.24
C ILE A 155 -5.63 0.80 -11.55
N ARG A 156 -5.05 1.39 -12.59
CA ARG A 156 -3.62 1.32 -12.91
C ARG A 156 -3.02 2.71 -12.81
N LEU A 157 -1.91 2.82 -12.09
CA LEU A 157 -1.18 4.06 -11.91
C LEU A 157 0.00 4.10 -12.90
N GLN A 158 -0.04 5.06 -13.81
CA GLN A 158 1.03 5.32 -14.77
C GLN A 158 2.24 5.94 -14.06
N ASP A 159 3.44 5.55 -14.46
CA ASP A 159 4.67 6.11 -13.86
C ASP A 159 4.88 7.57 -14.23
N LYS A 160 4.55 7.95 -15.48
CA LYS A 160 4.75 9.31 -16.01
C LYS A 160 3.61 9.76 -16.92
N VAL A 161 3.32 11.05 -16.87
CA VAL A 161 2.42 11.76 -17.79
C VAL A 161 3.14 13.04 -18.24
N ASN A 162 3.23 13.26 -19.55
CA ASN A 162 3.92 14.43 -20.14
C ASN A 162 5.36 14.62 -19.62
N GLY A 163 6.07 13.52 -19.35
CA GLY A 163 7.46 13.52 -18.87
C GLY A 163 7.63 13.69 -17.35
N GLU A 164 6.58 14.07 -16.62
CA GLU A 164 6.56 14.20 -15.16
C GLU A 164 6.02 12.93 -14.50
N SER A 165 6.64 12.51 -13.39
CA SER A 165 6.20 11.36 -12.60
C SER A 165 5.13 11.69 -11.56
N PHE A 166 4.41 10.65 -11.11
CA PHE A 166 3.44 10.76 -10.04
C PHE A 166 4.08 11.29 -8.74
N ASP A 167 5.22 10.72 -8.34
CA ASP A 167 6.00 11.12 -7.17
C ASP A 167 6.41 12.61 -7.23
N GLU A 168 6.86 13.09 -8.40
CA GLU A 168 7.21 14.49 -8.61
C GLU A 168 5.99 15.42 -8.47
N THR A 169 4.85 15.00 -9.02
CA THR A 169 3.60 15.77 -8.96
C THR A 169 3.12 15.91 -7.52
N ILE A 170 3.00 14.79 -6.78
CA ILE A 170 2.65 14.83 -5.34
C ILE A 170 3.69 15.60 -4.53
N GLY A 171 4.98 15.46 -4.85
CA GLY A 171 6.06 16.20 -4.20
C GLY A 171 5.91 17.71 -4.34
N LYS A 172 5.55 18.21 -5.54
CA LYS A 172 5.26 19.63 -5.77
C LYS A 172 4.05 20.10 -4.96
N LEU A 173 2.95 19.35 -4.97
CA LEU A 173 1.75 19.67 -4.20
C LEU A 173 2.01 19.69 -2.69
N THR A 174 2.73 18.70 -2.17
CA THR A 174 3.11 18.61 -0.76
C THR A 174 3.98 19.82 -0.36
N LYS A 175 4.92 20.22 -1.22
CA LYS A 175 5.75 21.41 -1.00
C LYS A 175 4.92 22.70 -0.96
N SER A 176 3.95 22.83 -1.86
CA SER A 176 2.97 23.94 -1.85
C SER A 176 2.17 23.97 -0.54
N ALA A 177 1.58 22.84 -0.15
CA ALA A 177 0.86 22.72 1.12
C ALA A 177 1.73 23.08 2.32
N SER A 178 2.99 22.61 2.34
CA SER A 178 3.92 22.91 3.44
C SER A 178 4.27 24.39 3.61
N LYS A 179 4.00 25.21 2.57
CA LYS A 179 4.17 26.67 2.57
C LYS A 179 2.87 27.43 2.90
N GLY A 180 1.80 26.72 3.25
CA GLY A 180 0.51 27.30 3.62
C GLY A 180 -0.49 27.42 2.48
N GLU A 181 -0.19 26.88 1.29
CA GLU A 181 -1.19 26.86 0.20
C GLU A 181 -2.33 25.88 0.54
N THR A 182 -3.57 26.36 0.45
CA THR A 182 -4.75 25.50 0.59
C THR A 182 -5.04 24.80 -0.74
N LEU A 183 -4.82 23.48 -0.77
CA LEU A 183 -5.12 22.61 -1.89
C LEU A 183 -6.43 21.87 -1.62
N THR A 184 -7.44 22.09 -2.48
CA THR A 184 -8.73 21.39 -2.38
C THR A 184 -8.65 20.00 -2.98
N ASN A 185 -9.59 19.12 -2.60
CA ASN A 185 -9.74 17.80 -3.22
C ASN A 185 -9.83 17.88 -4.74
N GLU A 186 -10.53 18.86 -5.33
CA GLU A 186 -10.69 19.00 -6.78
C GLU A 186 -9.37 19.32 -7.47
N LYS A 187 -8.55 20.20 -6.87
CA LYS A 187 -7.21 20.51 -7.39
C LYS A 187 -6.30 19.28 -7.34
N ILE A 188 -6.33 18.54 -6.24
CA ILE A 188 -5.54 17.32 -6.08
C ILE A 188 -6.01 16.27 -7.09
N GLN A 189 -7.31 16.00 -7.15
CA GLN A 189 -7.90 15.08 -8.13
C GLN A 189 -7.50 15.45 -9.56
N ALA A 190 -7.61 16.71 -9.96
CA ALA A 190 -7.23 17.17 -11.29
C ALA A 190 -5.75 16.92 -11.60
N ALA A 191 -4.87 17.02 -10.60
CA ALA A 191 -3.45 16.72 -10.76
C ALA A 191 -3.16 15.21 -10.84
N LEU A 192 -3.93 14.37 -10.14
CA LEU A 192 -3.66 12.93 -10.07
C LEU A 192 -4.39 12.13 -11.17
N SER A 193 -5.58 12.56 -11.58
CA SER A 193 -6.40 11.86 -12.60
C SER A 193 -5.66 11.51 -13.88
N PRO A 194 -4.76 12.35 -14.46
CA PRO A 194 -4.03 11.99 -15.67
C PRO A 194 -3.17 10.73 -15.52
N PHE A 195 -2.73 10.40 -14.30
CA PHE A 195 -1.93 9.21 -14.02
C PHE A 195 -2.80 7.95 -13.86
N LEU A 196 -4.11 8.08 -13.71
CA LEU A 196 -5.02 6.96 -13.44
C LEU A 196 -5.63 6.43 -14.72
N VAL A 197 -5.36 5.17 -15.03
CA VAL A 197 -6.10 4.39 -16.02
C VAL A 197 -7.08 3.53 -15.25
N THR A 198 -8.38 3.79 -15.40
CA THR A 198 -9.41 3.18 -14.57
C THR A 198 -10.42 2.37 -15.37
N THR A 199 -10.99 1.35 -14.72
CA THR A 199 -12.16 0.60 -15.21
C THR A 199 -13.31 0.85 -14.24
N PRO A 200 -14.45 1.42 -14.67
CA PRO A 200 -15.59 1.66 -13.79
C PRO A 200 -16.11 0.37 -13.15
N LYS A 201 -16.76 0.46 -11.99
CA LYS A 201 -17.56 -0.66 -11.48
C LYS A 201 -18.79 -0.87 -12.36
N PRO A 202 -19.27 -2.12 -12.52
CA PRO A 202 -20.58 -2.37 -13.10
C PRO A 202 -21.65 -1.61 -12.31
N ARG A 203 -22.65 -1.07 -13.01
CA ARG A 203 -23.85 -0.48 -12.38
C ARG A 203 -24.75 -1.55 -11.79
#